data_AF-A0A3Q0JIX9-F1
#
_entry.id   AF-A0A3Q0JIX9-F1
#
_cell.length_a   1.000
_cell.length_b   1.000
_cell.length_c   1.000
_cell.angle_alpha   90.00
_cell.angle_beta   90.00
_cell.angle_gamma   90.00
#
_symmetry.space_group_name_H-M   'P 1'
#
loop_
_entity.id
_entity.type
_entity.pdbx_description
1 polymer ?
#
loop_
_entity_poly.entity_id
_entity_poly.type
_entity_poly.pdbx_seq_one_letter_code
_entity_poly.pdbx_strand_id
1 'polypeptide(L)'
;MLEMNQLNARWDRYLPLTVLLKHNVEQKDMQRVMESLREYYLAGRKVDKHNIRGMTDMFSDVLINHCVMQAAEHYSGPVYFYMYNYQAAISWTSVFGNCSIPLGETLGYTLGVTLQYTLGVTLEYTLGDTLEKLRFTKQFH
;
A
#
# COMPACT_ATOMS: atom_id res chain seq x y z
N MET A 1 9.75 -12.64 -8.85
CA MET A 1 8.42 -12.07 -9.13
C MET A 1 7.42 -13.21 -9.08
N LEU A 2 6.38 -13.14 -8.25
CA LEU A 2 5.42 -14.24 -8.10
C LEU A 2 4.53 -14.30 -9.35
N GLU A 3 4.51 -15.42 -10.06
CA GLU A 3 3.66 -15.56 -11.26
C GLU A 3 2.19 -15.79 -10.86
N MET A 4 1.23 -15.28 -11.66
CA MET A 4 -0.21 -15.48 -11.44
C MET A 4 -0.60 -16.95 -11.22
N ASN A 5 0.05 -17.86 -11.94
CA ASN A 5 -0.17 -19.30 -11.78
C ASN A 5 0.28 -19.82 -10.40
N GLN A 6 1.40 -19.32 -9.88
CA GLN A 6 1.87 -19.67 -8.54
C GLN A 6 0.97 -19.08 -7.45
N LEU A 7 0.48 -17.85 -7.65
CA LEU A 7 -0.49 -17.22 -6.77
C LEU A 7 -1.79 -18.04 -6.71
N ASN A 8 -2.35 -18.40 -7.86
CA ASN A 8 -3.56 -19.22 -7.94
C ASN A 8 -3.40 -20.61 -7.33
N ALA A 9 -2.23 -21.23 -7.49
CA ALA A 9 -1.96 -22.56 -6.96
C ALA A 9 -1.74 -22.58 -5.44
N ARG A 10 -1.30 -21.47 -4.85
CA ARG A 10 -0.92 -21.39 -3.43
C ARG A 10 -1.44 -20.11 -2.79
N TRP A 11 -2.71 -19.82 -3.04
CA TRP A 11 -3.39 -18.61 -2.57
C TRP A 11 -3.25 -18.43 -1.06
N ASP A 12 -3.56 -19.48 -0.30
CA ASP A 12 -3.55 -19.48 1.17
C ASP A 12 -2.16 -19.28 1.77
N ARG A 13 -1.11 -19.50 0.97
CA ARG A 13 0.28 -19.27 1.38
C ARG A 13 0.78 -17.88 1.00
N TYR A 14 0.49 -17.44 -0.22
CA TYR A 14 1.07 -16.22 -0.76
C TYR A 14 0.25 -14.97 -0.48
N LEU A 15 -1.09 -15.07 -0.49
CA LEU A 15 -1.92 -13.90 -0.24
C LEU A 15 -1.67 -13.30 1.15
N PRO A 16 -1.68 -14.07 2.28
CA PRO A 16 -1.42 -13.51 3.61
C PRO A 16 -0.09 -12.77 3.74
N LEU A 17 0.94 -13.22 3.01
CA LEU A 17 2.26 -12.59 2.99
C LEU A 17 2.27 -11.28 2.19
N THR A 18 1.39 -11.17 1.20
CA THR A 18 1.36 -10.03 0.27
C THR A 18 0.48 -8.89 0.79
N VAL A 19 -0.59 -9.22 1.52
CA VAL A 19 -1.51 -8.20 2.09
C VAL A 19 -1.07 -7.69 3.48
N LEU A 20 0.02 -8.23 4.04
CA LEU A 20 0.64 -7.77 5.29
C LEU A 20 -0.27 -7.76 6.54
N LEU A 21 -1.41 -8.47 6.51
CA LEU A 21 -2.40 -8.52 7.59
C LEU A 21 -2.03 -9.43 8.78
N LYS A 22 -0.84 -10.04 8.78
CA LYS A 22 -0.43 -11.02 9.79
C LYS A 22 -0.46 -10.47 11.23
N HIS A 23 -0.28 -9.17 11.40
CA HIS A 23 -0.31 -8.51 12.71
C HIS A 23 -1.71 -8.01 13.11
N ASN A 24 -2.65 -7.96 12.16
CA ASN A 24 -4.00 -7.42 12.34
C ASN A 24 -5.06 -8.51 12.39
N VAL A 25 -4.76 -9.71 11.90
CA VAL A 25 -5.67 -10.85 11.83
C VAL A 25 -5.08 -12.03 12.59
N GLU A 26 -5.85 -12.60 13.52
CA GLU A 26 -5.45 -13.80 14.23
C GLU A 26 -5.28 -14.98 13.27
N GLN A 27 -4.33 -15.88 13.56
CA GLN A 27 -4.03 -17.03 12.68
C GLN A 27 -5.25 -17.90 12.40
N LYS A 28 -6.14 -18.08 13.38
CA LYS A 28 -7.37 -18.87 13.25
C LYS A 28 -8.36 -18.27 12.23
N ASP A 29 -8.31 -16.95 12.03
CA ASP A 29 -9.22 -16.21 11.15
C ASP A 29 -8.60 -15.92 9.78
N MET A 30 -7.29 -16.12 9.62
CA MET A 30 -6.54 -15.77 8.42
C MET A 30 -7.15 -16.38 7.16
N GLN A 31 -7.48 -17.68 7.19
CA GLN A 31 -8.09 -18.36 6.05
C GLN A 31 -9.42 -17.72 5.65
N ARG A 32 -10.31 -17.50 6.63
CA ARG A 32 -11.63 -16.89 6.42
C ARG A 32 -11.52 -15.50 5.80
N VAL A 33 -10.57 -14.69 6.28
CA VAL A 33 -10.32 -13.34 5.73
C VAL A 33 -9.79 -13.42 4.29
N MET A 34 -8.86 -14.33 4.00
CA MET A 34 -8.33 -14.50 2.63
C MET A 34 -9.40 -14.97 1.63
N GLU A 35 -10.29 -15.86 2.06
CA GLU A 35 -11.44 -16.30 1.28
C GLU A 35 -12.42 -15.15 1.04
N SER A 36 -12.70 -14.34 2.07
CA SER A 36 -13.58 -13.17 1.96
C SER A 36 -13.03 -12.12 0.99
N LEU A 37 -11.72 -11.85 1.03
CA LEU A 37 -11.07 -10.94 0.08
C LEU A 37 -11.17 -11.47 -1.35
N ARG A 38 -10.94 -12.76 -1.54
CA ARG A 38 -11.05 -13.40 -2.87
C ARG A 38 -12.49 -13.34 -3.39
N GLU A 39 -13.46 -13.59 -2.53
CA GLU A 39 -14.87 -13.53 -2.92
C GLU A 39 -15.26 -12.10 -3.30
N TYR A 40 -14.93 -11.11 -2.47
CA TYR A 40 -15.32 -9.72 -2.69
C TYR A 40 -14.69 -9.12 -3.96
N TYR A 41 -13.37 -9.27 -4.14
CA TYR A 41 -12.65 -8.62 -5.24
C TYR A 41 -12.60 -9.43 -6.54
N LEU A 42 -12.75 -10.77 -6.47
CA LEU A 42 -12.60 -11.65 -7.62
C LEU A 42 -13.84 -12.52 -7.91
N ALA A 43 -14.89 -12.44 -7.08
CA ALA A 43 -16.07 -13.31 -7.14
C ALA A 43 -15.68 -14.81 -7.09
N GLY A 44 -14.72 -15.14 -6.23
CA GLY A 44 -14.20 -16.50 -6.05
C GLY A 44 -13.34 -17.02 -7.20
N ARG A 45 -13.18 -16.25 -8.29
CA ARG A 45 -12.46 -16.68 -9.49
C ARG A 45 -10.94 -16.74 -9.25
N LYS A 46 -10.25 -17.46 -10.15
CA LYS A 46 -8.79 -17.43 -10.24
C LYS A 46 -8.35 -16.11 -10.86
N VAL A 47 -7.16 -15.63 -10.48
CA VAL A 47 -6.56 -14.42 -11.05
C VAL A 47 -6.09 -14.71 -12.48
N ASP A 48 -6.48 -13.85 -13.41
CA ASP A 48 -5.98 -13.85 -14.79
C ASP A 48 -5.93 -12.41 -15.33
N LYS A 49 -5.48 -12.24 -16.57
CA LYS A 49 -5.31 -10.91 -17.19
C LYS A 49 -6.61 -10.10 -17.31
N HIS A 50 -7.78 -10.73 -17.33
CA HIS A 50 -9.07 -10.05 -17.48
C HIS A 50 -9.62 -9.56 -16.15
N ASN A 51 -9.23 -10.17 -15.03
CA ASN A 51 -9.69 -9.79 -13.69
C ASN A 51 -8.58 -9.28 -12.77
N ILE A 52 -7.36 -9.12 -13.28
CA ILE A 52 -6.19 -8.61 -12.53
C ILE A 52 -6.46 -7.25 -11.87
N ARG A 53 -7.41 -6.45 -12.39
CA ARG A 53 -7.82 -5.20 -11.76
C ARG A 53 -8.44 -5.41 -10.38
N GLY A 54 -9.19 -6.50 -10.15
CA GLY A 54 -9.69 -6.83 -8.82
C GLY A 54 -8.56 -7.08 -7.81
N MET A 55 -7.43 -7.63 -8.25
CA MET A 55 -6.23 -7.72 -7.40
C MET A 55 -5.63 -6.35 -7.10
N THR A 56 -5.56 -5.46 -8.10
CA THR A 56 -5.10 -4.08 -7.91
C THR A 56 -5.97 -3.33 -6.91
N ASP A 57 -7.29 -3.44 -7.03
CA ASP A 57 -8.25 -2.80 -6.13
C ASP A 57 -8.10 -3.35 -4.70
N MET A 58 -8.01 -4.68 -4.54
CA MET A 58 -7.78 -5.32 -3.25
C MET A 58 -6.50 -4.82 -2.56
N PHE A 59 -5.37 -4.78 -3.29
CA PHE A 59 -4.12 -4.31 -2.71
C PHE A 59 -4.18 -2.82 -2.37
N SER A 60 -4.83 -2.01 -3.20
CA SER A 60 -5.00 -0.58 -2.95
C SER A 60 -5.80 -0.34 -1.67
N ASP A 61 -6.88 -1.09 -1.48
CA ASP A 61 -7.74 -0.96 -0.31
C ASP A 61 -7.05 -1.45 0.96
N VAL A 62 -6.51 -2.67 0.93
CA VAL A 62 -5.95 -3.33 2.12
C VAL A 62 -4.66 -2.68 2.59
N LEU A 63 -3.77 -2.28 1.67
CA LEU A 63 -2.46 -1.76 2.03
C LEU A 63 -2.47 -0.25 2.31
N ILE A 64 -3.45 0.49 1.78
CA ILE A 64 -3.39 1.96 1.73
C ILE A 64 -4.71 2.60 2.12
N ASN A 65 -5.76 2.44 1.32
CA ASN A 65 -6.97 3.26 1.49
C ASN A 65 -7.56 3.05 2.88
N HIS A 66 -7.62 1.81 3.37
CA HIS A 66 -8.13 1.53 4.71
C HIS A 66 -7.33 2.25 5.80
N CYS A 67 -6.00 2.17 5.75
CA CYS A 67 -5.11 2.79 6.73
C CYS A 67 -5.19 4.33 6.68
N VAL A 68 -5.25 4.91 5.48
CA VAL A 68 -5.38 6.36 5.28
C VAL A 68 -6.71 6.87 5.82
N MET A 69 -7.80 6.16 5.56
CA MET A 69 -9.13 6.51 6.09
C MET A 69 -9.17 6.35 7.62
N GLN A 70 -8.64 5.24 8.15
CA GLN A 70 -8.59 5.03 9.60
C GLN A 70 -7.77 6.11 10.30
N ALA A 71 -6.61 6.49 9.76
CA ALA A 71 -5.78 7.56 10.33
C ALA A 71 -6.52 8.91 10.35
N ALA A 72 -7.23 9.23 9.27
CA ALA A 72 -8.04 10.43 9.19
C ALA A 72 -9.20 10.47 10.20
N GLU A 73 -9.90 9.35 10.39
CA GLU A 73 -10.99 9.24 11.36
C GLU A 73 -10.52 9.43 12.81
N HIS A 74 -9.28 9.02 13.13
CA HIS A 74 -8.73 9.11 14.47
C HIS A 74 -7.99 10.43 14.74
N TYR A 75 -7.76 11.26 13.71
CA TYR A 75 -7.09 12.54 13.86
C TYR A 75 -8.07 13.63 14.30
N SER A 76 -7.73 14.35 15.36
CA SER A 76 -8.62 15.37 15.96
C SER A 76 -8.55 16.75 15.30
N GLY A 77 -7.59 16.98 14.40
CA GLY A 77 -7.42 18.25 13.69
C GLY A 77 -8.06 18.26 12.30
N PRO A 78 -7.91 19.36 11.54
CA PRO A 78 -8.35 19.41 10.15
C PRO A 78 -7.65 18.32 9.31
N VAL A 79 -8.42 17.55 8.55
CA VAL A 79 -7.92 16.50 7.65
C VAL A 79 -8.19 16.91 6.21
N TYR A 80 -7.20 16.73 5.34
CA TYR A 80 -7.28 17.00 3.92
C TYR A 80 -6.88 15.76 3.14
N PHE A 81 -7.65 15.42 2.12
CA PHE A 81 -7.37 14.30 1.23
C PHE A 81 -7.07 14.81 -0.18
N TYR A 82 -6.19 14.08 -0.87
CA TYR A 82 -5.96 14.25 -2.30
C TYR A 82 -5.92 12.88 -2.96
N MET A 83 -6.63 12.74 -4.07
CA MET A 83 -6.63 11.54 -4.90
C MET A 83 -5.88 11.84 -6.20
N TYR A 84 -4.78 11.13 -6.42
CA TYR A 84 -3.96 11.25 -7.62
C TYR A 84 -4.34 10.17 -8.64
N ASN A 85 -4.68 10.56 -9.86
CA ASN A 85 -5.13 9.66 -10.93
C ASN A 85 -4.46 9.93 -12.29
N TYR A 86 -3.30 10.58 -12.30
CA TYR A 86 -2.59 10.92 -13.53
C TYR A 86 -1.71 9.77 -14.03
N GLN A 87 -2.00 9.29 -15.23
CA GLN A 87 -1.32 8.13 -15.82
C GLN A 87 -0.04 8.49 -16.56
N ALA A 88 1.08 8.12 -15.95
CA ALA A 88 2.41 8.32 -16.53
C ALA A 88 2.67 7.36 -17.71
N ALA A 89 3.47 7.82 -18.68
CA ALA A 89 3.90 7.02 -19.83
C ALA A 89 4.82 5.84 -19.44
N ILE A 90 5.50 5.94 -18.30
CA ILE A 90 6.31 4.87 -17.70
C ILE A 90 5.83 4.68 -16.27
N SER A 91 5.57 3.44 -15.87
CA SER A 91 5.07 3.09 -14.54
C SER A 91 5.85 1.90 -13.95
N TRP A 92 5.71 1.66 -12.65
CA TRP A 92 6.29 0.44 -12.05
C TRP A 92 5.63 -0.84 -12.60
N THR A 93 4.39 -0.78 -13.09
CA THR A 93 3.79 -1.91 -13.80
C THR A 93 4.41 -2.14 -15.17
N SER A 94 4.93 -1.12 -15.86
CA SER A 94 5.65 -1.33 -17.12
C SER A 94 7.08 -1.85 -16.90
N VAL A 95 7.71 -1.53 -15.76
CA VAL A 95 9.07 -1.99 -15.44
C VAL A 95 9.07 -3.38 -14.79
N PHE A 96 8.14 -3.65 -13.88
CA PHE A 96 8.08 -4.90 -13.11
C PHE A 96 6.90 -5.78 -13.48
N GLY A 97 5.99 -5.34 -14.32
CA GLY A 97 4.93 -6.17 -14.88
C GLY A 97 5.19 -6.42 -16.35
N ASN A 98 5.09 -7.68 -16.80
CA ASN A 98 4.99 -7.98 -18.23
C ASN A 98 3.57 -7.67 -18.76
N CYS A 99 2.99 -6.56 -18.30
CA CYS A 99 1.60 -6.20 -18.54
C CYS A 99 1.54 -5.04 -19.53
N SER A 100 1.09 -5.32 -20.75
CA SER A 100 0.71 -4.30 -21.74
C SER A 100 -0.63 -3.63 -21.39
N ILE A 101 -1.25 -4.02 -20.26
CA ILE A 101 -2.55 -3.53 -19.82
C ILE A 101 -2.31 -2.35 -18.88
N PRO A 102 -2.84 -1.15 -19.17
CA PRO A 102 -2.82 -0.05 -18.23
C PRO A 102 -3.73 -0.39 -17.04
N LEU A 103 -3.14 -0.72 -15.90
CA LEU A 103 -3.86 -1.06 -14.66
C LEU A 103 -4.20 0.18 -13.81
N GLY A 104 -4.13 1.37 -14.41
CA GLY A 104 -4.20 2.64 -13.70
C GLY A 104 -2.88 3.00 -13.02
N GLU A 105 -2.94 3.91 -12.05
CA GLU A 105 -1.74 4.39 -11.38
C GLU A 105 -1.06 3.30 -10.60
N THR A 106 0.20 3.05 -10.97
CA THR A 106 1.02 2.13 -10.20
C THR A 106 1.68 2.87 -9.08
N LEU A 107 1.43 2.31 -7.92
CA LEU A 107 1.85 2.76 -6.62
C LEU A 107 3.27 3.30 -6.49
N GLY A 108 4.23 2.77 -7.27
CA GLY A 108 5.61 3.20 -7.14
C GLY A 108 5.94 4.58 -7.70
N TYR A 109 5.11 5.21 -8.55
CA TYR A 109 5.36 6.62 -8.92
C TYR A 109 4.91 7.55 -7.78
N THR A 110 3.72 7.31 -7.22
CA THR A 110 3.16 8.11 -6.12
C THR A 110 3.85 7.82 -4.78
N LEU A 111 4.01 6.58 -4.30
CA LEU A 111 4.78 6.37 -3.05
C LEU A 111 6.29 6.55 -3.24
N GLY A 112 6.86 6.24 -4.41
CA GLY A 112 8.30 6.46 -4.63
C GLY A 112 8.66 7.93 -4.54
N VAL A 113 7.95 8.79 -5.29
CA VAL A 113 8.20 10.24 -5.29
C VAL A 113 7.58 10.89 -4.04
N THR A 114 6.34 10.58 -3.69
CA THR A 114 5.66 11.24 -2.56
C THR A 114 6.14 10.73 -1.20
N LEU A 115 6.39 9.44 -0.95
CA LEU A 115 6.98 9.06 0.35
C LEU A 115 8.43 9.48 0.47
N GLN A 116 9.28 9.32 -0.57
CA GLN A 116 10.67 9.75 -0.44
C GLN A 116 10.76 11.25 -0.20
N TYR A 117 9.95 12.05 -0.90
CA TYR A 117 9.96 13.51 -0.76
C TYR A 117 9.23 13.97 0.50
N THR A 118 8.04 13.44 0.81
CA THR A 118 7.28 13.83 2.01
C THR A 118 7.90 13.27 3.29
N LEU A 119 8.27 11.99 3.38
CA LEU A 119 8.99 11.50 4.57
C LEU A 119 10.40 12.10 4.65
N GLY A 120 11.10 12.28 3.53
CA GLY A 120 12.43 12.89 3.53
C GLY A 120 12.41 14.32 4.06
N VAL A 121 11.55 15.18 3.51
CA VAL A 121 11.40 16.58 3.93
C VAL A 121 10.82 16.66 5.34
N THR A 122 9.78 15.89 5.67
CA THR A 122 9.18 15.94 7.01
C THR A 122 10.13 15.43 8.09
N LEU A 123 10.94 14.38 7.83
CA LEU A 123 11.95 13.91 8.77
C LEU A 123 13.11 14.89 8.89
N GLU A 124 13.61 15.46 7.79
CA GLU A 124 14.69 16.46 7.82
C GLU A 124 14.29 17.70 8.62
N TYR A 125 13.11 18.27 8.34
CA TYR A 125 12.62 19.44 9.06
C TYR A 125 12.29 19.14 10.51
N THR A 126 11.51 18.09 10.78
CA THR A 126 10.99 17.83 12.13
C THR A 126 12.09 17.30 13.05
N LEU A 127 12.92 16.37 12.56
CA LEU A 127 14.02 15.81 13.35
C LEU A 127 15.19 16.79 13.43
N GLY A 128 15.48 17.54 12.37
CA GLY A 128 16.51 18.59 12.37
C GLY A 128 16.21 19.69 13.40
N ASP A 129 14.99 20.24 13.39
CA ASP A 129 14.57 21.30 14.31
C ASP A 129 14.51 20.80 15.77
N THR A 130 14.07 19.55 15.98
CA THR A 130 14.05 18.94 17.33
C THR A 130 15.46 18.68 17.85
N LEU A 131 16.37 18.19 17.01
CA LEU A 131 17.76 17.94 17.40
C LEU A 131 18.55 19.24 17.63
N GLU A 132 18.27 20.28 16.86
CA GLU A 132 18.86 21.61 17.05
C GLU A 132 18.42 22.20 18.40
N LYS A 133 17.13 22.18 18.70
CA LYS A 133 16.60 22.61 20.01
C LYS A 133 17.21 21.84 21.17
N LEU A 134 17.34 20.51 21.03
CA LEU A 134 17.96 19.67 22.05
C LEU A 134 19.46 19.96 22.24
N ARG A 135 20.18 20.28 21.15
CA ARG A 135 21.60 20.68 21.18
C ARG A 135 21.80 22.00 21.92
N PHE A 136 20.91 22.97 21.73
CA PHE A 136 20.94 24.22 22.47
C PHE A 136 20.62 24.03 23.96
N THR A 137 19.66 23.18 24.33
CA THR A 137 19.36 22.93 25.75
C THR A 137 20.48 22.20 26.51
N LYS A 138 21.29 21.38 25.85
CA LYS A 138 22.44 20.70 26.50
C LYS A 138 23.66 21.59 26.72
N GLN A 139 23.74 22.77 26.11
CA GLN A 139 24.85 23.72 26.33
C GLN A 139 24.62 24.66 27.52
N PHE A 140 23.45 24.60 28.18
CA PHE A 140 23.08 25.47 29.30
C PHE A 140 22.84 24.72 30.64
N HIS A 141 23.46 23.55 30.83
CA HIS A 141 23.54 22.87 32.14
C HIS A 141 24.99 22.60 32.53
#